data_AF-A0A8J3IB43-F1
#
_entry.id   AF-A0A8J3IB43-F1
#
_cell.length_a   1.000
_cell.length_b   1.000
_cell.length_c   1.000
_cell.angle_alpha   90.00
_cell.angle_beta   90.00
_cell.angle_gamma   90.00
#
_symmetry.space_group_name_H-M   'P 1'
#
loop_
_entity.id
_entity.type
_entity.pdbx_description
1 polymer ?
#
loop_
_entity_poly.entity_id
_entity_poly.type
_entity_poly.pdbx_seq_one_letter_code
_entity_poly.pdbx_strand_id
1 'polypeptide(L)'
;MKEEKTIAQIAAEYEVHPTQLRRWKAIVVEGMASLFEEKDGKAAMRAEYEERLNDLYGEIGRLTTQLNWLKKNLALHLSRDERLRLIERERSPMSIGESPSGESE
;
A
#
# COMPACT_ATOMS: atom_id res chain seq x y z
N MET A 1 9.29 -23.84 -38.09
CA MET A 1 9.86 -22.50 -37.82
C MET A 1 11.31 -22.52 -38.28
N LYS A 2 11.73 -21.57 -39.12
CA LYS A 2 13.13 -21.41 -39.50
C LYS A 2 13.78 -20.43 -38.52
N GLU A 3 14.77 -20.88 -37.75
CA GLU A 3 15.68 -19.95 -37.07
C GLU A 3 16.59 -19.34 -38.15
N GLU A 4 16.41 -18.06 -38.48
CA GLU A 4 17.17 -17.40 -39.55
C GLU A 4 18.61 -17.07 -39.16
N LYS A 5 18.93 -17.01 -37.86
CA LYS A 5 20.27 -16.75 -37.34
C LYS A 5 20.55 -17.57 -36.08
N THR A 6 21.76 -18.11 -35.99
CA THR A 6 22.25 -18.85 -34.80
C THR A 6 22.60 -17.89 -33.66
N ILE A 7 22.64 -18.42 -32.42
CA ILE A 7 23.09 -17.66 -31.24
C ILE A 7 24.48 -17.04 -31.45
N ALA A 8 25.39 -17.74 -32.14
CA ALA A 8 26.72 -17.22 -32.42
C ALA A 8 26.70 -16.03 -33.39
N GLN A 9 25.84 -16.06 -34.40
CA GLN A 9 25.67 -14.95 -35.34
C GLN A 9 25.03 -13.73 -34.68
N ILE A 10 24.00 -13.95 -33.84
CA ILE A 10 23.35 -12.87 -33.07
C ILE A 10 24.35 -12.29 -32.06
N ALA A 11 25.10 -13.13 -31.36
CA ALA A 11 26.15 -12.71 -30.43
C ALA A 11 27.21 -11.82 -31.12
N ALA A 12 27.64 -12.19 -32.33
CA ALA A 12 28.59 -11.40 -33.11
C ALA A 12 27.98 -10.08 -33.64
N GLU A 13 26.74 -10.11 -34.11
CA GLU A 13 26.03 -8.93 -34.67
C GLU A 13 25.75 -7.86 -33.61
N TYR A 14 25.42 -8.27 -32.39
CA TYR A 14 25.11 -7.37 -31.28
C TYR A 14 26.25 -7.22 -30.27
N GLU A 15 27.44 -7.77 -30.58
CA GLU A 15 28.62 -7.73 -29.71
C GLU A 15 28.37 -8.22 -28.27
N VAL A 16 27.47 -9.20 -28.11
CA VAL A 16 27.13 -9.83 -26.83
C VAL A 16 27.82 -11.18 -26.73
N HIS A 17 28.38 -11.52 -25.55
CA HIS A 17 29.00 -12.83 -25.37
C HIS A 17 27.98 -13.97 -25.53
N PRO A 18 28.26 -15.04 -26.31
CA PRO A 18 27.30 -16.13 -26.59
C PRO A 18 26.69 -16.78 -25.35
N THR A 19 27.46 -16.90 -24.25
CA THR A 19 26.97 -17.43 -22.97
C THR A 19 25.89 -16.56 -22.35
N GLN A 20 25.97 -15.23 -22.48
CA GLN A 20 24.96 -14.31 -21.97
C GLN A 20 23.67 -14.46 -22.77
N LEU A 21 23.78 -14.53 -24.10
CA LEU A 21 22.63 -14.72 -24.98
C LEU A 21 21.93 -16.07 -24.75
N ARG A 22 22.69 -17.15 -24.51
CA ARG A 22 22.13 -18.45 -24.10
C ARG A 22 21.37 -18.37 -22.79
N ARG A 23 21.93 -17.70 -21.78
CA ARG A 23 21.29 -17.48 -20.49
C ARG A 23 19.99 -16.68 -20.63
N TRP A 24 20.00 -15.60 -21.40
CA TRP A 24 18.78 -14.82 -21.65
C TRP A 24 17.72 -15.63 -22.41
N LYS A 25 18.10 -16.40 -23.43
CA LYS A 25 17.17 -17.31 -24.13
C LYS A 25 16.53 -18.29 -23.14
N ALA A 26 17.31 -18.87 -22.24
CA ALA A 26 16.78 -19.80 -21.23
C ALA A 26 15.77 -19.09 -20.30
N ILE A 27 16.12 -17.93 -19.74
CA ILE A 27 15.24 -17.13 -18.87
C ILE A 27 13.93 -16.78 -19.57
N VAL A 28 14.02 -16.33 -20.83
CA VAL A 28 12.84 -15.95 -21.62
C VAL A 28 11.98 -17.18 -21.90
N VAL A 29 12.56 -18.28 -22.38
CA VAL A 29 11.79 -19.50 -22.70
C VAL A 29 11.10 -20.06 -21.45
N GLU A 30 11.77 -20.05 -20.30
CA GLU A 30 11.22 -20.53 -19.04
C GLU A 30 10.12 -19.60 -18.50
N GLY A 31 10.30 -18.28 -18.58
CA GLY A 31 9.36 -17.29 -18.05
C GLY A 31 8.24 -16.85 -19.00
N MET A 32 8.36 -17.11 -20.31
CA MET A 32 7.47 -16.53 -21.32
C MET A 32 6.03 -17.04 -21.20
N ALA A 33 5.82 -18.32 -20.86
CA ALA A 33 4.47 -18.85 -20.65
C ALA A 33 3.70 -18.07 -19.58
N SER A 34 4.36 -17.74 -18.47
CA SER A 34 3.78 -16.98 -17.36
C SER A 34 3.36 -15.54 -17.70
N LEU A 35 3.85 -14.98 -18.82
CA LEU A 35 3.43 -13.66 -19.30
C LEU A 35 2.04 -13.70 -19.95
N PHE A 36 1.66 -14.86 -20.49
CA PHE A 36 0.37 -15.09 -21.15
C PHE A 36 -0.61 -15.85 -20.27
N GLU A 37 -0.17 -16.38 -19.13
CA GLU A 37 -1.07 -16.85 -18.09
C GLU A 37 -1.91 -15.69 -17.55
N GLU A 38 -3.23 -15.83 -17.65
CA GLU A 38 -4.17 -14.91 -17.05
C GLU A 38 -3.99 -15.02 -15.53
N LYS A 39 -3.27 -14.05 -14.96
CA LYS A 39 -2.98 -14.05 -13.52
C LYS A 39 -4.29 -13.87 -12.75
N ASP A 40 -4.90 -14.97 -12.32
CA ASP A 40 -6.04 -15.00 -11.39
C ASP A 40 -5.79 -14.09 -10.17
N GLY A 41 -4.53 -14.01 -9.72
CA GLY A 41 -4.12 -13.13 -8.62
C GLY A 41 -4.29 -11.63 -8.87
N LYS A 42 -4.29 -11.14 -10.12
CA LYS A 42 -4.53 -9.71 -10.41
C LYS A 42 -6.01 -9.34 -10.26
N ALA A 43 -6.92 -10.26 -10.56
CA ALA A 43 -8.34 -10.04 -10.34
C ALA A 43 -8.65 -10.07 -8.83
N ALA A 44 -8.13 -11.05 -8.11
CA ALA A 44 -8.27 -11.16 -6.65
C ALA A 44 -7.68 -9.93 -5.92
N MET A 45 -6.47 -9.50 -6.26
CA MET A 45 -5.84 -8.31 -5.67
C MET A 45 -6.65 -7.04 -5.94
N ARG A 46 -7.27 -6.91 -7.12
CA ARG A 46 -8.15 -5.78 -7.42
C ARG A 46 -9.44 -5.83 -6.60
N ALA A 47 -10.05 -6.99 -6.47
CA ALA A 47 -11.25 -7.17 -5.66
C ALA A 47 -11.00 -6.84 -4.18
N GLU A 48 -9.91 -7.34 -3.59
CA GLU A 48 -9.51 -7.02 -2.21
C GLU A 48 -9.26 -5.51 -2.02
N TYR A 49 -8.64 -4.87 -3.02
CA TYR A 49 -8.40 -3.43 -2.99
C TYR A 49 -9.70 -2.63 -3.04
N GLU A 50 -10.64 -3.03 -3.91
CA GLU A 50 -11.96 -2.40 -4.04
C GLU A 50 -12.80 -2.57 -2.77
N GLU A 51 -12.79 -3.75 -2.16
CA GLU A 51 -13.46 -4.02 -0.88
C GLU A 51 -12.93 -3.09 0.22
N ARG A 52 -11.60 -3.01 0.35
CA ARG A 52 -10.96 -2.13 1.33
C ARG A 52 -11.27 -0.65 1.10
N LEU A 53 -11.35 -0.21 -0.15
CA LEU A 53 -11.77 1.16 -0.47
C LEU A 53 -13.21 1.41 -0.04
N ASN A 54 -14.12 0.48 -0.33
CA ASN A 54 -15.52 0.60 0.05
C ASN A 54 -15.69 0.71 1.57
N ASP A 55 -14.99 -0.12 2.34
CA ASP A 55 -15.01 -0.07 3.81
C ASP A 55 -14.52 1.28 4.35
N LEU A 56 -13.42 1.80 3.79
CA LEU A 56 -12.88 3.10 4.17
C LEU A 56 -13.87 4.24 3.85
N TYR A 57 -14.50 4.22 2.69
CA TYR A 57 -15.53 5.22 2.35
C TYR A 57 -16.75 5.12 3.27
N GLY A 58 -17.16 3.90 3.63
CA GLY A 58 -18.22 3.66 4.62
C GLY A 58 -17.87 4.23 6.00
N GLU A 59 -16.64 4.00 6.47
CA GLU A 59 -16.12 4.54 7.72
C GLU A 59 -16.13 6.07 7.73
N ILE A 60 -15.60 6.69 6.67
CA ILE A 60 -15.59 8.16 6.51
C ILE A 60 -17.01 8.71 6.53
N GLY A 61 -17.96 8.08 5.81
CA GLY A 61 -19.35 8.50 5.78
C GLY A 61 -20.02 8.42 7.16
N ARG A 62 -19.80 7.33 7.90
CA ARG A 62 -20.33 7.14 9.25
C ARG A 62 -19.75 8.15 10.23
N LEU A 63 -18.43 8.32 10.25
CA LEU A 63 -17.75 9.31 11.11
C LEU A 63 -18.20 10.73 10.78
N THR A 64 -18.34 11.07 9.50
CA THR A 64 -18.83 12.38 9.05
C THR A 64 -20.26 12.63 9.55
N THR A 65 -21.12 11.62 9.46
CA THR A 65 -22.50 11.70 9.94
C THR A 65 -22.55 11.88 11.46
N GLN A 66 -21.80 11.06 12.21
CA GLN A 66 -21.71 11.15 13.68
C GLN A 66 -21.16 12.50 14.12
N LEU A 67 -20.13 13.00 13.46
CA LEU A 67 -19.51 14.29 13.75
C LEU A 67 -20.48 15.44 13.45
N ASN A 68 -21.21 15.40 12.33
CA ASN A 68 -22.23 16.39 12.01
C ASN A 68 -23.39 16.37 13.00
N TRP A 69 -23.83 15.18 13.41
CA TRP A 69 -24.85 15.02 14.44
C TRP A 69 -24.40 15.62 15.77
N LEU A 70 -23.16 15.32 16.20
CA LEU A 70 -22.58 15.86 17.42
C LEU A 70 -22.46 17.39 17.36
N LYS A 71 -21.93 17.94 16.26
CA LYS A 71 -21.86 19.40 16.05
C LYS A 71 -23.22 20.07 16.18
N LYS A 72 -24.25 19.49 15.55
CA LYS A 72 -25.63 20.00 15.62
C LYS A 72 -26.17 19.91 17.05
N ASN A 73 -26.00 18.77 17.71
CA ASN A 73 -26.49 18.55 19.07
C ASN A 73 -25.83 19.53 20.06
N LEU A 74 -24.50 19.66 20.01
CA LEU A 74 -23.75 20.60 20.85
C LEU A 74 -24.21 22.05 20.60
N ALA A 75 -24.47 22.43 19.35
CA ALA A 75 -24.95 23.76 19.02
C ALA A 75 -26.38 24.05 19.51
N LEU A 76 -27.21 23.01 19.66
CA LEU A 76 -28.59 23.13 20.16
C LEU A 76 -28.65 23.18 21.69
N HIS A 77 -27.73 22.50 22.38
CA HIS A 77 -27.84 22.28 23.83
C HIS A 77 -26.79 23.03 24.67
N LEU A 78 -25.72 23.54 24.07
CA LEU A 78 -24.68 24.27 24.79
C LEU A 78 -24.44 25.67 24.22
N SER A 79 -24.21 26.62 25.12
CA SER A 79 -23.75 27.96 24.76
C SER A 79 -22.39 27.89 24.05
N ARG A 80 -22.01 28.96 23.35
CA ARG A 80 -20.70 29.05 22.69
C ARG A 80 -19.55 28.82 23.68
N ASP A 81 -19.64 29.39 24.88
CA ASP A 81 -18.58 29.30 25.89
C ASP A 81 -18.45 27.89 26.46
N GLU A 82 -19.57 27.20 26.68
CA GLU A 82 -19.55 25.79 27.10
C GLU A 82 -19.00 24.87 26.01
N ARG A 83 -19.33 25.12 24.74
CA ARG A 83 -18.75 24.38 23.61
C ARG A 83 -17.24 24.59 23.47
N LEU A 84 -16.75 25.81 23.71
CA LEU A 84 -15.32 26.11 23.68
C LEU A 84 -14.56 25.39 24.81
N ARG A 85 -15.18 25.19 25.98
CA ARG A 85 -14.59 24.42 27.08
C ARG A 85 -14.41 22.93 26.78
N LEU A 86 -15.14 22.38 25.80
CA LEU A 86 -15.01 20.98 25.37
C LEU A 86 -13.82 20.76 24.43
N ILE A 87 -13.25 21.82 23.85
CA ILE A 87 -12.24 21.70 22.79
C ILE A 87 -10.82 21.46 23.34
N GLU A 88 -10.54 21.72 24.62
CA GLU A 88 -9.27 21.35 25.25
C GLU A 88 -9.45 20.99 26.73
N ARG A 89 -9.55 19.69 27.04
CA ARG A 89 -9.40 19.19 28.43
C ARG A 89 -8.33 18.12 28.60
N GLU A 90 -7.58 17.74 27.56
CA GLU A 90 -6.56 16.68 27.66
C GLU A 90 -5.36 16.96 26.75
N ARG A 91 -4.58 17.98 27.12
CA ARG A 91 -3.12 17.85 27.08
C ARG A 91 -2.62 17.74 28.52
N SER A 92 -3.10 16.73 29.25
CA SER A 92 -2.29 16.22 30.36
C SER A 92 -1.17 15.43 29.69
N PRO A 93 0.11 15.85 29.79
CA PRO A 93 1.19 15.02 29.28
C PRO A 93 1.07 13.69 30.01
N MET A 94 0.75 12.62 29.28
CA MET A 94 0.92 11.27 29.78
C MET A 94 2.34 11.18 30.31
N SER A 95 2.49 11.08 31.63
CA SER A 95 3.76 10.83 32.28
C SER A 95 4.23 9.47 31.78
N ILE A 96 5.04 9.47 30.72
CA ILE A 96 5.81 8.28 30.34
C ILE A 96 6.79 8.10 31.48
N GLY A 97 6.64 6.96 32.16
CA GLY A 97 7.20 6.69 33.47
C GLY A 97 8.66 7.07 33.62
N GLU A 98 9.01 7.42 34.85
CA GLU A 98 10.37 7.30 35.34
C GLU A 98 10.91 5.92 34.93
N SER A 99 11.81 5.91 33.96
CA SER A 99 12.82 4.86 33.86
C SER A 99 14.11 5.44 34.44
N PRO A 100 14.41 5.25 35.73
CA PRO A 100 15.76 5.40 36.20
C PRO A 100 16.46 4.04 36.21
N SER A 101 17.76 4.09 35.93
CA SER A 101 18.78 3.10 36.25
C SER A 101 18.85 1.83 35.39
N GLY A 102 19.36 2.02 34.18
CA GLY A 102 20.23 1.04 33.52
C GLY A 102 21.59 1.66 33.24
N GLU A 103 22.33 2.07 34.28
CA GLU A 103 23.75 2.41 34.18
C GLU A 103 24.46 2.00 35.49
N SER A 104 25.23 0.92 35.40
CA SER A 104 26.46 0.73 36.17
C SER A 104 27.24 -0.40 35.48
N GLU A 105 28.11 0.01 34.57
CA GLU A 105 29.42 -0.62 34.34
C GLU A 105 30.36 -0.34 35.53
#